data_AF-A0A7J2YC40-F1
#
_entry.id   AF-A0A7J2YC40-F1
#
_cell.length_a   1.000
_cell.length_b   1.000
_cell.length_c   1.000
_cell.angle_alpha   90.00
_cell.angle_beta   90.00
_cell.angle_gamma   90.00
#
_symmetry.space_group_name_H-M   'P 1'
#
loop_
_entity.id
_entity.type
_entity.pdbx_description
1 polymer ?
#
loop_
_entity_poly.entity_id
_entity_poly.type
_entity_poly.pdbx_seq_one_letter_code
_entity_poly.pdbx_strand_id
1 'polypeptide(L)'
;MVHNTFVKITVVLVFITLMLMSSVSVYSSSTNELIIPKSKEPVRIDGKWSSKMEWNDASETMIVRNGVTAYLKMKHDDRFVYILTDFISDEGLDKRGDWAVVCFDTKNNGGMMPLQDDYCFYLATRAGSVRSGIMQGNGKSWTIMLEAKMIDRFADMDSSRSNDPYESEMERVVSEFRISKESYGLEKMGFYVYLNDGYHNSFVEWPMDAGGKQFSINSRTVKDVLVSPDKWGMISLD
;
A
#
# COMPACT_ATOMS: atom_id res chain seq x y z
N MET A 1 -55.40 -29.29 32.00
CA MET A 1 -54.49 -28.20 32.42
C MET A 1 -53.06 -28.37 31.89
N VAL A 2 -52.52 -29.60 31.82
CA VAL A 2 -51.14 -29.90 31.38
C VAL A 2 -50.86 -29.59 29.90
N HIS A 3 -51.85 -29.77 29.01
CA HIS A 3 -51.66 -29.59 27.56
C HIS A 3 -51.38 -28.13 27.15
N ASN A 4 -52.07 -27.16 27.79
CA ASN A 4 -51.84 -25.74 27.54
C ASN A 4 -50.48 -25.25 28.02
N THR A 5 -49.90 -25.89 29.04
CA THR A 5 -48.56 -25.57 29.53
C THR A 5 -47.48 -26.05 28.55
N PHE A 6 -47.66 -27.24 27.98
CA PHE A 6 -46.72 -27.80 27.01
C PHE A 6 -46.63 -26.96 25.73
N VAL A 7 -47.77 -26.56 25.16
CA VAL A 7 -47.82 -25.71 23.96
C VAL A 7 -47.15 -24.35 24.19
N LYS A 8 -47.35 -23.74 25.37
CA LYS A 8 -46.70 -22.48 25.74
C LYS A 8 -45.17 -22.61 25.82
N ILE A 9 -44.67 -23.71 26.40
CA ILE A 9 -43.23 -23.97 26.50
C ILE A 9 -42.61 -24.17 25.10
N THR A 10 -43.28 -24.92 24.23
CA THR A 10 -42.79 -25.15 22.85
C THR A 10 -42.74 -23.86 22.04
N VAL A 11 -43.76 -22.99 22.13
CA VAL A 11 -43.77 -21.70 21.42
C VAL A 11 -42.65 -20.77 21.91
N VAL A 12 -42.40 -20.74 23.23
CA VAL A 12 -41.31 -19.94 23.81
C VAL A 12 -39.95 -20.45 23.35
N LEU A 13 -39.74 -21.77 23.32
CA LEU A 13 -38.49 -22.36 22.83
C LEU A 13 -38.23 -22.05 21.36
N VAL A 14 -39.26 -22.14 20.51
CA VAL A 14 -39.16 -21.79 19.08
C VAL A 14 -38.81 -20.31 18.88
N PHE A 15 -39.42 -19.42 19.67
CA PHE A 15 -39.10 -17.99 19.64
C PHE A 15 -37.66 -17.70 20.09
N ILE A 16 -37.17 -18.39 21.13
CA ILE A 16 -35.78 -18.25 21.60
C ILE A 16 -34.81 -18.74 20.52
N THR A 17 -35.08 -19.86 19.85
CA THR A 17 -34.23 -20.34 18.75
C THR A 17 -34.23 -19.40 17.54
N LEU A 18 -35.37 -18.78 17.21
CA LEU A 18 -35.46 -17.78 16.15
C LEU A 18 -34.69 -16.49 16.49
N MET A 19 -34.71 -16.06 17.76
CA MET A 19 -33.90 -14.92 18.20
C MET A 19 -32.41 -15.23 18.21
N LEU A 20 -32.00 -16.45 18.59
CA LEU A 20 -30.59 -16.88 18.54
C LEU A 20 -30.04 -17.02 17.12
N MET A 21 -30.90 -17.29 16.12
CA MET A 21 -30.52 -17.33 14.70
C MET A 21 -30.44 -15.94 14.06
N SER A 22 -30.97 -14.89 14.71
CA SER A 22 -31.01 -13.53 14.15
C SER A 22 -29.70 -12.73 14.33
N SER A 23 -28.70 -13.29 15.02
CA SER A 23 -27.37 -12.70 15.16
C SER A 23 -26.34 -13.35 14.24
N VAL A 24 -26.69 -13.59 12.98
CA VAL A 24 -25.65 -13.67 11.94
C VAL A 24 -25.24 -12.22 11.67
N SER A 25 -24.15 -11.80 12.31
CA SER A 25 -23.45 -10.59 11.92
C SER A 25 -23.09 -10.74 10.44
N VAL A 26 -23.86 -10.10 9.55
CA VAL A 26 -23.37 -9.77 8.22
C VAL A 26 -22.30 -8.72 8.48
N TYR A 27 -21.06 -9.17 8.66
CA TYR A 27 -19.92 -8.31 8.47
C TYR A 27 -20.00 -7.86 7.02
N SER A 28 -20.48 -6.64 6.82
CA SER A 28 -20.05 -5.87 5.66
C SER A 28 -18.53 -5.80 5.80
N SER A 29 -17.83 -6.70 5.10
CA SER A 29 -16.51 -6.38 4.59
C SER A 29 -16.77 -5.18 3.70
N SER A 30 -16.63 -3.97 4.25
CA SER A 30 -16.40 -2.81 3.41
C SER A 30 -15.22 -3.23 2.55
N THR A 31 -15.46 -3.44 1.27
CA THR A 31 -14.41 -3.83 0.33
C THR A 31 -13.35 -2.74 0.42
N ASN A 32 -12.24 -3.00 1.10
CA ASN A 32 -11.05 -2.14 1.18
C ASN A 32 -10.33 -2.16 -0.18
N GLU A 33 -11.09 -2.00 -1.26
CA GLU A 33 -10.66 -2.04 -2.63
C GLU A 33 -10.54 -0.60 -3.14
N LEU A 34 -9.34 -0.20 -3.54
CA LEU A 34 -9.12 1.07 -4.22
C LEU A 34 -9.34 0.85 -5.72
N ILE A 35 -10.31 1.58 -6.27
CA ILE A 35 -10.51 1.64 -7.71
C ILE A 35 -9.51 2.66 -8.28
N ILE A 36 -8.65 2.20 -9.17
CA ILE A 36 -7.57 2.98 -9.77
C ILE A 36 -8.06 3.47 -11.13
N PRO A 37 -8.24 4.79 -11.33
CA PRO A 37 -8.76 5.33 -12.57
C PRO A 37 -7.73 5.38 -13.71
N LYS A 38 -8.21 5.40 -14.95
CA LYS A 38 -7.40 5.68 -16.13
C LYS A 38 -6.90 7.13 -16.16
N SER A 39 -5.61 7.27 -16.44
CA SER A 39 -4.88 8.53 -16.56
C SER A 39 -5.31 9.30 -17.81
N LYS A 40 -5.59 10.58 -17.64
CA LYS A 40 -5.90 11.60 -18.64
C LYS A 40 -4.69 12.45 -18.97
N GLU A 41 -3.77 12.60 -18.01
CA GLU A 41 -2.52 13.36 -18.17
C GLU A 41 -1.30 12.42 -18.19
N PRO A 42 -0.23 12.75 -18.94
CA PRO A 42 1.03 12.01 -18.87
C PRO A 42 1.67 12.09 -17.48
N VAL A 43 2.23 10.98 -17.00
CA VAL A 43 2.95 10.91 -15.72
C VAL A 43 4.46 10.95 -15.96
N ARG A 44 5.14 11.82 -15.21
CA ARG A 44 6.60 11.88 -15.08
C ARG A 44 6.99 11.13 -13.81
N ILE A 45 8.16 10.50 -13.85
CA ILE A 45 8.73 9.79 -12.71
C ILE A 45 10.00 10.56 -12.35
N ASP A 46 9.84 11.53 -11.47
CA ASP A 46 10.89 12.46 -11.02
C ASP A 46 10.81 12.79 -9.52
N GLY A 47 9.90 12.14 -8.79
CA GLY A 47 9.77 12.27 -7.34
C GLY A 47 9.16 13.60 -6.94
N LYS A 48 8.38 14.24 -7.81
CA LYS A 48 7.82 15.58 -7.57
C LYS A 48 6.38 15.70 -8.04
N TRP A 49 5.69 16.65 -7.44
CA TRP A 49 4.49 17.24 -8.04
C TRP A 49 4.88 18.09 -9.27
N SER A 50 5.09 17.42 -10.39
CA SER A 50 5.59 18.02 -11.63
C SER A 50 4.58 19.02 -12.22
N SER A 51 3.27 18.79 -12.03
CA SER A 51 2.23 19.81 -12.21
C SER A 51 0.98 19.56 -11.36
N LYS A 52 0.16 20.61 -11.16
CA LYS A 52 -1.14 20.50 -10.45
C LYS A 52 -2.14 19.57 -11.14
N MET A 53 -2.03 19.42 -12.47
CA MET A 53 -2.95 18.61 -13.26
C MET A 53 -2.55 17.14 -13.29
N GLU A 54 -1.27 16.86 -13.11
CA GLU A 54 -0.68 15.54 -13.34
C GLU A 54 -1.31 14.43 -12.52
N TRP A 55 -1.75 14.70 -11.29
CA TRP A 55 -2.36 13.67 -10.42
C TRP A 55 -3.79 14.01 -10.01
N ASN A 56 -4.43 14.98 -10.66
CA ASN A 56 -5.78 15.45 -10.30
C ASN A 56 -6.89 14.45 -10.69
N ASP A 57 -6.56 13.52 -11.59
CA ASP A 57 -7.42 12.44 -12.05
C ASP A 57 -7.16 11.11 -11.32
N ALA A 58 -6.23 11.08 -10.37
CA ALA A 58 -5.88 9.88 -9.62
C ALA A 58 -6.90 9.56 -8.52
N SER A 59 -6.99 8.28 -8.15
CA SER A 59 -7.53 7.91 -6.85
C SER A 59 -6.65 8.50 -5.75
N GLU A 60 -7.25 8.78 -4.59
CA GLU A 60 -6.54 9.31 -3.44
C GLU A 60 -6.94 8.55 -2.17
N THR A 61 -5.96 8.22 -1.34
CA THR A 61 -6.16 7.62 -0.03
C THR A 61 -5.23 8.28 0.97
N MET A 62 -5.82 8.90 1.99
CA MET A 62 -5.06 9.43 3.12
C MET A 62 -4.70 8.29 4.09
N ILE A 63 -3.43 8.22 4.46
CA ILE A 63 -2.90 7.23 5.39
C ILE A 63 -2.44 7.98 6.64
N VAL A 64 -3.01 7.64 7.80
CA VAL A 64 -2.68 8.28 9.08
C VAL A 64 -2.26 7.23 10.09
N ARG A 65 -1.10 7.43 10.73
CA ARG A 65 -0.61 6.58 11.82
C ARG A 65 0.05 7.45 12.88
N ASN A 66 -0.40 7.37 14.13
CA ASN A 66 0.25 8.07 15.25
C ASN A 66 0.49 9.58 15.02
N GLY A 67 -0.41 10.27 14.31
CA GLY A 67 -0.28 11.69 13.97
C GLY A 67 0.60 11.99 12.74
N VAL A 68 1.21 10.96 12.16
CA VAL A 68 1.99 11.00 10.93
C VAL A 68 1.06 10.74 9.74
N THR A 69 1.16 11.55 8.69
CA THR A 69 0.23 11.54 7.55
C THR A 69 0.97 11.41 6.23
N ALA A 70 0.42 10.60 5.33
CA ALA A 70 0.79 10.57 3.92
C ALA A 70 -0.44 10.44 3.03
N TYR A 71 -0.28 10.78 1.76
CA TYR A 71 -1.28 10.51 0.73
C TYR A 71 -0.75 9.51 -0.28
N LEU A 72 -1.54 8.48 -0.54
CA LEU A 72 -1.36 7.55 -1.64
C LEU A 72 -2.25 7.99 -2.79
N LYS A 73 -1.66 8.17 -3.97
CA LYS A 73 -2.38 8.43 -5.21
C LYS A 73 -2.04 7.38 -6.24
N MET A 74 -3.06 6.89 -6.94
CA MET A 74 -2.88 5.84 -7.96
C MET A 74 -3.73 6.13 -9.19
N LYS A 75 -3.16 5.86 -10.36
CA LYS A 75 -3.86 5.83 -11.66
C LYS A 75 -3.15 4.90 -12.62
N HIS A 76 -3.71 4.66 -13.80
CA HIS A 76 -3.06 3.79 -14.79
C HIS A 76 -3.24 4.26 -16.23
N ASP A 77 -2.38 3.84 -17.15
CA ASP A 77 -2.64 3.95 -18.60
C ASP A 77 -2.85 2.55 -19.20
N ASP A 78 -2.65 2.35 -20.50
CA ASP A 78 -2.78 1.01 -21.11
C ASP A 78 -1.61 0.07 -20.77
N ARG A 79 -0.50 0.59 -20.24
CA ARG A 79 0.76 -0.15 -20.07
C ARG A 79 1.23 -0.21 -18.62
N PHE A 80 0.92 0.81 -17.82
CA PHE A 80 1.49 1.02 -16.51
C PHE A 80 0.44 1.35 -15.47
N VAL A 81 0.70 0.93 -14.23
CA VAL A 81 0.12 1.51 -13.02
C VAL A 81 1.11 2.54 -12.47
N TYR A 82 0.60 3.72 -12.14
CA TYR A 82 1.34 4.83 -11.58
C TYR A 82 0.94 5.02 -10.13
N ILE A 83 1.93 5.19 -9.26
CA ILE A 83 1.72 5.37 -7.83
C ILE A 83 2.54 6.57 -7.39
N LEU A 84 1.91 7.52 -6.73
CA LEU A 84 2.56 8.61 -6.02
C LEU A 84 2.28 8.46 -4.54
N THR A 85 3.31 8.62 -3.73
CA THR A 85 3.18 8.73 -2.28
C THR A 85 3.76 10.06 -1.83
N ASP A 86 2.94 10.86 -1.17
CA ASP A 86 3.32 12.15 -0.61
C ASP A 86 3.39 12.04 0.91
N PHE A 87 4.61 11.94 1.45
CA PHE A 87 4.81 11.78 2.88
C PHE A 87 4.82 13.16 3.55
N ILE A 88 3.62 13.70 3.77
CA ILE A 88 3.39 15.06 4.27
C ILE A 88 4.12 15.39 5.59
N SER A 89 4.25 14.41 6.48
CA SER A 89 4.93 14.57 7.77
C SER A 89 6.45 14.42 7.70
N ASP A 90 7.01 14.02 6.56
CA ASP A 90 8.44 13.93 6.30
C ASP A 90 8.89 15.20 5.57
N GLU A 91 9.51 16.10 6.32
CA GLU A 91 9.85 17.47 5.88
C GLU A 91 11.22 17.55 5.18
N GLY A 92 11.87 16.43 4.86
CA GLY A 92 13.11 16.48 4.09
C GLY A 92 13.75 15.13 3.80
N LEU A 93 14.24 14.99 2.57
CA LEU A 93 14.90 13.78 2.12
C LEU A 93 16.19 13.50 2.91
N ASP A 94 16.17 12.43 3.71
CA ASP A 94 17.27 12.01 4.52
C ASP A 94 18.41 11.41 3.71
N LYS A 95 19.63 11.56 4.23
CA LYS A 95 20.81 10.90 3.64
C LYS A 95 20.79 9.38 3.83
N ARG A 96 19.97 8.89 4.77
CA ARG A 96 19.78 7.47 5.06
C ARG A 96 18.49 7.28 5.84
N GLY A 97 17.68 6.34 5.39
CA GLY A 97 16.58 5.80 6.21
C GLY A 97 15.20 6.10 5.68
N ASP A 98 15.06 6.90 4.63
CA ASP A 98 13.77 7.05 3.97
C ASP A 98 13.50 5.83 3.11
N TRP A 99 12.26 5.38 3.15
CA TRP A 99 11.77 4.29 2.33
C TRP A 99 10.40 4.62 1.77
N ALA A 100 10.21 4.26 0.50
CA ALA A 100 8.90 4.05 -0.07
C ALA A 100 8.88 2.66 -0.69
N VAL A 101 7.93 1.83 -0.27
CA VAL A 101 7.80 0.46 -0.75
C VAL A 101 6.36 0.21 -1.16
N VAL A 102 6.18 -0.29 -2.38
CA VAL A 102 4.88 -0.72 -2.90
C VAL A 102 4.97 -2.20 -3.24
N CYS A 103 4.01 -2.98 -2.79
CA CYS A 103 3.98 -4.42 -2.97
C CYS A 103 2.66 -4.85 -3.60
N PHE A 104 2.75 -5.91 -4.40
CA PHE A 104 1.62 -6.55 -5.07
C PHE A 104 1.64 -8.04 -4.78
N ASP A 105 0.49 -8.58 -4.37
CA ASP A 105 0.18 -10.00 -4.37
C ASP A 105 -0.68 -10.27 -5.61
N THR A 106 -0.04 -10.71 -6.69
CA THR A 106 -0.64 -10.70 -8.03
C THR A 106 -1.70 -11.79 -8.23
N LYS A 107 -1.76 -12.82 -7.35
CA LYS A 107 -2.86 -13.81 -7.37
C LYS A 107 -3.86 -13.60 -6.23
N ASN A 108 -3.64 -12.61 -5.39
CA ASN A 108 -4.46 -12.32 -4.22
C ASN A 108 -4.68 -13.57 -3.34
N ASN A 109 -3.61 -14.33 -3.12
CA ASN A 109 -3.64 -15.55 -2.32
C ASN A 109 -3.19 -15.31 -0.87
N GLY A 110 -2.74 -14.09 -0.56
CA GLY A 110 -2.33 -13.61 0.73
C GLY A 110 -1.26 -14.48 1.39
N GLY A 111 -1.30 -14.52 2.72
CA GLY A 111 -0.37 -15.31 3.53
C GLY A 111 0.66 -14.46 4.25
N MET A 112 1.33 -15.10 5.21
CA MET A 112 2.32 -14.45 6.09
C MET A 112 3.74 -14.46 5.52
N MET A 113 3.93 -15.11 4.36
CA MET A 113 5.23 -15.29 3.71
C MET A 113 5.11 -14.85 2.26
N PRO A 114 6.11 -14.16 1.70
CA PRO A 114 6.02 -13.67 0.34
C PRO A 114 6.20 -14.82 -0.64
N LEU A 115 5.23 -15.04 -1.51
CA LEU A 115 5.16 -16.08 -2.52
C LEU A 115 5.80 -15.64 -3.84
N GLN A 116 5.95 -16.58 -4.78
CA GLN A 116 6.63 -16.30 -6.06
C GLN A 116 5.89 -15.31 -6.96
N ASP A 117 4.60 -15.12 -6.70
CA ASP A 117 3.72 -14.17 -7.35
C ASP A 117 3.62 -12.83 -6.60
N ASP A 118 4.34 -12.68 -5.49
CA ASP A 118 4.42 -11.44 -4.75
C ASP A 118 5.66 -10.65 -5.17
N TYR A 119 5.46 -9.35 -5.41
CA TYR A 119 6.51 -8.43 -5.85
C TYR A 119 6.47 -7.16 -5.04
N CYS A 120 7.64 -6.66 -4.62
CA CYS A 120 7.78 -5.35 -4.02
C CYS A 120 8.77 -4.49 -4.79
N PHE A 121 8.42 -3.23 -4.95
CA PHE A 121 9.24 -2.19 -5.56
C PHE A 121 9.59 -1.20 -4.46
N TYR A 122 10.87 -0.84 -4.37
CA TYR A 122 11.32 0.06 -3.32
C TYR A 122 12.14 1.21 -3.86
N LEU A 123 12.03 2.33 -3.13
CA LEU A 123 12.93 3.47 -3.12
C LEU A 123 13.50 3.57 -1.71
N ALA A 124 14.80 3.81 -1.59
CA ALA A 124 15.46 3.95 -0.30
C ALA A 124 16.62 4.94 -0.35
N THR A 125 16.68 5.86 0.60
CA THR A 125 17.84 6.75 0.73
C THR A 125 19.00 6.02 1.41
N ARG A 126 20.16 6.06 0.77
CA ARG A 126 21.40 5.46 1.29
C ARG A 126 22.62 6.24 0.84
N ALA A 127 23.37 6.70 1.84
CA ALA A 127 24.62 7.45 1.63
C ALA A 127 24.44 8.70 0.74
N GLY A 128 23.32 9.41 0.90
CA GLY A 128 23.00 10.61 0.13
C GLY A 128 22.57 10.35 -1.31
N SER A 129 22.15 9.12 -1.63
CA SER A 129 21.60 8.75 -2.94
C SER A 129 20.33 7.92 -2.77
N VAL A 130 19.38 8.08 -3.69
CA VAL A 130 18.20 7.22 -3.78
C VAL A 130 18.58 5.95 -4.52
N ARG A 131 18.22 4.81 -3.94
CA ARG A 131 18.34 3.49 -4.57
C ARG A 131 16.94 2.96 -4.85
N SER A 132 16.79 2.32 -6.00
CA SER A 132 15.59 1.55 -6.29
C SER A 132 15.90 0.10 -6.63
N GLY A 133 14.90 -0.76 -6.46
CA GLY A 133 15.00 -2.16 -6.82
C GLY A 133 13.67 -2.88 -6.78
N ILE A 134 13.72 -4.13 -7.23
CA ILE A 134 12.57 -5.02 -7.28
C ILE A 134 12.91 -6.26 -6.45
N MET A 135 11.97 -6.65 -5.61
CA MET A 135 12.01 -7.85 -4.80
C MET A 135 10.88 -8.78 -5.22
N GLN A 136 11.13 -10.08 -5.18
CA GLN A 136 10.13 -11.12 -5.40
C GLN A 136 10.16 -12.10 -4.23
N GLY A 137 8.99 -12.57 -3.83
CA GLY A 137 8.88 -13.61 -2.83
C GLY A 137 9.40 -14.96 -3.32
N ASN A 138 9.86 -15.80 -2.39
CA ASN A 138 10.35 -17.15 -2.70
C ASN A 138 9.65 -18.24 -1.88
N GLY A 139 8.54 -17.89 -1.21
CA GLY A 139 7.81 -18.72 -0.26
C GLY A 139 8.32 -18.67 1.18
N LYS A 140 9.41 -17.93 1.45
CA LYS A 140 10.00 -17.76 2.79
C LYS A 140 10.39 -16.33 3.09
N SER A 141 10.91 -15.62 2.10
CA SER A 141 11.42 -14.25 2.25
C SER A 141 11.42 -13.53 0.91
N TRP A 142 11.64 -12.22 0.96
CA TRP A 142 11.91 -11.42 -0.22
C TRP A 142 13.33 -11.67 -0.75
N THR A 143 13.45 -11.71 -2.08
CA THR A 143 14.73 -11.82 -2.78
C THR A 143 14.86 -10.65 -3.74
N ILE A 144 15.96 -9.90 -3.66
CA ILE A 144 16.27 -8.84 -4.62
C ILE A 144 16.49 -9.50 -5.99
N MET A 145 15.64 -9.16 -6.96
CA MET A 145 15.81 -9.61 -8.34
C MET A 145 16.75 -8.69 -9.11
N LEU A 146 16.61 -7.38 -8.89
CA LEU A 146 17.30 -6.34 -9.65
C LEU A 146 17.63 -5.15 -8.74
N GLU A 147 18.89 -4.73 -8.72
CA GLU A 147 19.29 -3.40 -8.26
C GLU A 147 19.37 -2.45 -9.48
N ALA A 148 18.73 -1.29 -9.41
CA ALA A 148 18.34 -0.45 -10.54
C ALA A 148 19.49 0.24 -11.30
N LYS A 149 20.18 -0.51 -12.16
CA LYS A 149 20.86 0.05 -13.35
C LYS A 149 20.32 -0.46 -14.69
N MET A 150 19.30 -1.32 -14.68
CA MET A 150 18.86 -2.07 -15.87
C MET A 150 17.42 -1.81 -16.33
N ILE A 151 16.65 -0.94 -15.64
CA ILE A 151 15.29 -0.55 -16.07
C ILE A 151 15.24 0.97 -16.12
N ASP A 152 14.83 1.51 -17.27
CA ASP A 152 14.67 2.95 -17.45
C ASP A 152 13.62 3.49 -16.46
N ARG A 153 14.07 4.37 -15.56
CA ARG A 153 13.35 5.16 -14.53
C ARG A 153 11.94 4.63 -14.21
N PHE A 154 11.86 3.49 -13.52
CA PHE A 154 10.57 2.94 -13.05
C PHE A 154 10.12 3.54 -11.72
N ALA A 155 11.00 4.23 -11.01
CA ALA A 155 10.69 4.88 -9.74
C ALA A 155 11.68 6.01 -9.47
N ASP A 156 11.24 7.05 -8.78
CA ASP A 156 12.08 8.16 -8.31
C ASP A 156 11.55 8.69 -6.96
N MET A 157 12.43 9.25 -6.14
CA MET A 157 12.12 9.85 -4.84
C MET A 157 12.87 11.15 -4.73
N ASP A 158 12.18 12.24 -4.43
CA ASP A 158 12.80 13.53 -4.24
C ASP A 158 11.95 14.36 -3.27
N SER A 159 12.52 15.48 -2.90
CA SER A 159 11.83 16.55 -2.23
C SER A 159 10.94 17.33 -3.20
N SER A 160 9.70 17.61 -2.78
CA SER A 160 8.76 18.46 -3.51
C SER A 160 8.22 19.57 -2.61
N ARG A 161 8.09 20.78 -3.17
CA ARG A 161 7.61 21.99 -2.45
C ARG A 161 6.51 22.75 -3.21
N SER A 162 6.30 22.41 -4.47
CA SER A 162 5.43 23.16 -5.37
C SER A 162 4.44 22.23 -6.04
N ASN A 163 3.28 22.79 -6.40
CA ASN A 163 2.18 22.11 -7.10
C ASN A 163 1.46 21.00 -6.31
N ASP A 164 1.89 20.68 -5.09
CA ASP A 164 1.10 19.80 -4.22
C ASP A 164 -0.25 20.46 -3.84
N PRO A 165 -1.32 19.66 -3.68
CA PRO A 165 -2.66 20.18 -3.35
C PRO A 165 -2.88 20.36 -1.83
N TYR A 166 -1.91 20.04 -0.98
CA TYR A 166 -2.07 19.97 0.48
C TYR A 166 -1.41 21.16 1.19
N GLU A 167 -1.35 22.30 0.50
CA GLU A 167 -0.92 23.64 0.94
C GLU A 167 0.17 23.63 2.03
N SER A 168 1.41 23.35 1.62
CA SER A 168 2.58 23.50 2.48
C SER A 168 3.67 24.28 1.78
N GLU A 169 4.21 25.27 2.47
CA GLU A 169 5.45 25.92 2.07
C GLU A 169 6.70 25.12 2.45
N MET A 170 6.54 23.97 3.11
CA MET A 170 7.62 23.05 3.49
C MET A 170 7.88 22.03 2.38
N GLU A 171 9.15 21.69 2.25
CA GLU A 171 9.65 20.62 1.40
C GLU A 171 9.19 19.28 1.98
N ARG A 172 8.73 18.35 1.14
CA ARG A 172 8.18 17.05 1.55
C ARG A 172 8.76 15.92 0.70
N VAL A 173 8.91 14.74 1.30
CA VAL A 173 9.37 13.56 0.55
C VAL A 173 8.24 12.99 -0.30
N VAL A 174 8.43 13.04 -1.62
CA VAL A 174 7.53 12.46 -2.61
C VAL A 174 8.24 11.30 -3.30
N SER A 175 7.51 10.20 -3.49
CA SER A 175 7.98 9.05 -4.25
C SER A 175 7.01 8.70 -5.35
N GLU A 176 7.53 8.34 -6.51
CA GLU A 176 6.75 7.96 -7.68
C GLU A 176 7.20 6.60 -8.22
N PHE A 177 6.25 5.79 -8.66
CA PHE A 177 6.47 4.49 -9.28
C PHE A 177 5.68 4.37 -10.57
N ARG A 178 6.29 3.70 -11.56
CA ARG A 178 5.70 3.28 -12.84
C ARG A 178 5.91 1.78 -12.99
N ILE A 179 4.85 1.01 -12.79
CA ILE A 179 4.90 -0.46 -12.75
C ILE A 179 4.22 -1.04 -13.99
N SER A 180 4.91 -1.93 -14.70
CA SER A 180 4.41 -2.57 -15.93
C SER A 180 3.24 -3.52 -15.65
N LYS A 181 2.12 -3.31 -16.35
CA LYS A 181 0.98 -4.25 -16.29
C LYS A 181 1.30 -5.58 -16.95
N GLU A 182 2.03 -5.55 -18.06
CA GLU A 182 2.43 -6.75 -18.82
C GLU A 182 3.28 -7.70 -17.97
N SER A 183 4.18 -7.14 -17.16
CA SER A 183 5.13 -7.94 -16.38
C SER A 183 4.50 -8.58 -15.13
N TYR A 184 3.40 -8.02 -14.62
CA TYR A 184 2.86 -8.39 -13.30
C TYR A 184 1.34 -8.68 -13.29
N GLY A 185 0.67 -8.65 -14.45
CA GLY A 185 -0.74 -9.04 -14.58
C GLY A 185 -1.71 -8.14 -13.80
N LEU A 186 -1.47 -6.83 -13.83
CA LEU A 186 -2.11 -5.89 -12.91
C LEU A 186 -3.55 -5.53 -13.35
N GLU A 187 -4.56 -6.30 -12.94
CA GLU A 187 -5.99 -5.96 -13.12
C GLU A 187 -6.74 -5.84 -11.78
N LYS A 188 -6.65 -6.87 -10.92
CA LYS A 188 -7.19 -6.89 -9.56
C LYS A 188 -6.27 -7.73 -8.68
N MET A 189 -5.74 -7.16 -7.60
CA MET A 189 -4.71 -7.84 -6.80
C MET A 189 -4.62 -7.32 -5.37
N GLY A 190 -3.89 -8.05 -4.54
CA GLY A 190 -3.48 -7.58 -3.22
C GLY A 190 -2.47 -6.45 -3.34
N PHE A 191 -2.60 -5.41 -2.53
CA PHE A 191 -1.71 -4.25 -2.54
C PHE A 191 -1.30 -3.85 -1.12
N TYR A 192 -0.05 -3.41 -1.00
CA TYR A 192 0.49 -2.89 0.24
C TYR A 192 1.45 -1.74 -0.05
N VAL A 193 1.44 -0.73 0.79
CA VAL A 193 2.43 0.36 0.77
C VAL A 193 2.98 0.62 2.15
N TYR A 194 4.27 0.95 2.20
CA TYR A 194 4.99 1.34 3.41
C TYR A 194 5.85 2.55 3.11
N LEU A 195 5.77 3.56 3.98
CA LEU A 195 6.60 4.75 3.94
C LEU A 195 7.29 4.93 5.29
N ASN A 196 8.58 5.29 5.28
CA ASN A 196 9.35 5.56 6.48
C ASN A 196 10.16 6.83 6.32
N ASP A 197 10.13 7.65 7.37
CA ASP A 197 10.99 8.80 7.60
C ASP A 197 12.17 8.31 8.46
N GLY A 198 13.38 8.40 7.91
CA GLY A 198 14.60 7.90 8.53
C GLY A 198 14.98 8.66 9.81
N TYR A 199 14.74 9.96 9.83
CA TYR A 199 15.15 10.90 10.87
C TYR A 199 14.28 10.79 12.11
N HIS A 200 12.96 10.84 11.95
CA HIS A 200 12.01 10.74 13.05
C HIS A 200 11.69 9.30 13.43
N ASN A 201 12.18 8.32 12.64
CA ASN A 201 11.86 6.89 12.79
C ASN A 201 10.34 6.68 12.87
N SER A 202 9.65 7.38 11.97
CA SER A 202 8.20 7.41 11.86
C SER A 202 7.78 6.74 10.57
N PHE A 203 6.61 6.12 10.54
CA PHE A 203 6.17 5.37 9.37
C PHE A 203 4.66 5.33 9.24
N VAL A 204 4.21 5.12 8.02
CA VAL A 204 2.81 4.84 7.68
C VAL A 204 2.76 3.62 6.76
N GLU A 205 1.66 2.90 6.82
CA GLU A 205 1.41 1.75 5.95
C GLU A 205 -0.07 1.73 5.54
N TRP A 206 -0.33 1.21 4.34
CA TRP A 206 -1.67 0.86 3.92
C TRP A 206 -1.70 -0.59 3.40
N PRO A 207 -2.69 -1.41 3.81
CA PRO A 207 -3.70 -1.10 4.82
C PRO A 207 -3.10 -0.80 6.20
N MET A 208 -3.84 -0.05 7.02
CA MET A 208 -3.40 0.25 8.39
C MET A 208 -3.26 -1.04 9.20
N ASP A 209 -2.17 -1.16 9.96
CA ASP A 209 -1.82 -2.35 10.73
C ASP A 209 -1.76 -3.62 9.87
N ALA A 210 -1.22 -3.48 8.65
CA ALA A 210 -0.88 -4.56 7.76
C ALA A 210 0.31 -5.39 8.26
N GLY A 211 1.08 -4.90 9.24
CA GLY A 211 2.05 -5.73 9.95
C GLY A 211 3.39 -5.87 9.24
N GLY A 212 3.65 -5.11 8.17
CA GLY A 212 4.96 -5.06 7.49
C GLY A 212 5.99 -4.24 8.27
N LYS A 213 6.02 -4.39 9.60
CA LYS A 213 6.89 -3.61 10.47
C LYS A 213 8.34 -4.07 10.34
N GLN A 214 9.22 -3.06 10.24
CA GLN A 214 10.68 -3.08 10.52
C GLN A 214 11.62 -3.10 9.30
N PHE A 215 11.78 -1.93 8.66
CA PHE A 215 12.92 -1.70 7.76
C PHE A 215 14.11 -1.11 8.53
N SER A 216 15.12 -1.94 8.88
CA SER A 216 16.43 -1.47 9.36
C SER A 216 17.56 -1.66 8.33
N ILE A 217 18.24 -0.60 7.90
CA ILE A 217 19.44 -0.67 7.02
C ILE A 217 20.71 -1.12 7.78
N ASN A 218 20.61 -1.74 8.97
CA ASN A 218 21.83 -2.23 9.65
C ASN A 218 22.40 -3.50 9.01
N SER A 219 21.63 -4.22 8.18
CA SER A 219 22.14 -5.35 7.41
C SER A 219 22.69 -4.91 6.05
N ARG A 220 23.78 -5.54 5.61
CA ARG A 220 24.35 -5.34 4.26
C ARG A 220 23.46 -5.92 3.15
N THR A 221 22.26 -6.40 3.49
CA THR A 221 21.33 -7.17 2.65
C THR A 221 19.88 -6.84 3.00
N VAL A 222 19.06 -6.42 2.03
CA VAL A 222 17.62 -6.12 2.20
C VAL A 222 16.81 -7.33 2.71
N LYS A 223 17.40 -8.54 2.67
CA LYS A 223 16.79 -9.80 3.10
C LYS A 223 16.32 -9.84 4.56
N ASP A 224 16.92 -9.03 5.43
CA ASP A 224 16.62 -9.01 6.87
C ASP A 224 15.66 -7.87 7.28
N VAL A 225 15.08 -7.17 6.31
CA VAL A 225 14.57 -5.80 6.45
C VAL A 225 13.11 -5.63 6.00
N LEU A 226 12.59 -6.53 5.16
CA LEU A 226 11.19 -6.48 4.75
C LEU A 226 10.48 -7.74 5.23
N VAL A 227 9.47 -7.56 6.08
CA VAL A 227 8.51 -8.61 6.46
C VAL A 227 7.34 -8.55 5.49
N SER A 228 6.82 -9.71 5.07
CA SER A 228 5.56 -9.74 4.30
C SER A 228 4.45 -9.08 5.12
N PRO A 229 3.59 -8.25 4.53
CA PRO A 229 2.42 -7.78 5.25
C PRO A 229 1.53 -9.00 5.61
N ASP A 230 0.98 -8.99 6.83
CA ASP A 230 -0.04 -9.93 7.30
C ASP A 230 -1.40 -9.64 6.65
N LYS A 231 -1.60 -8.39 6.19
CA LYS A 231 -2.83 -7.96 5.51
C LYS A 231 -2.51 -7.22 4.23
N TRP A 232 -3.14 -7.68 3.16
CA TRP A 232 -3.16 -7.01 1.87
C TRP A 232 -4.45 -6.21 1.73
N GLY A 233 -4.34 -5.01 1.21
CA GLY A 233 -5.50 -4.29 0.70
C GLY A 233 -5.84 -4.78 -0.69
N MET A 234 -6.94 -4.32 -1.26
CA MET A 234 -7.28 -4.65 -2.65
C MET A 234 -7.14 -3.43 -3.54
N ILE A 235 -6.68 -3.64 -4.76
CA ILE A 235 -6.79 -2.64 -5.83
C ILE A 235 -7.41 -3.28 -7.06
N SER A 236 -8.14 -2.49 -7.84
CA SER A 236 -8.58 -2.86 -9.19
C SER A 236 -8.53 -1.67 -10.12
N LEU A 237 -8.27 -1.94 -11.40
CA LEU A 237 -8.33 -0.94 -12.46
C LEU A 237 -9.78 -0.71 -12.92
N ASP A 238 -10.11 0.51 -13.38
CA ASP A 238 -11.46 0.89 -13.82
C ASP A 238 -11.81 0.54 -15.28
#